data_AF-A0A2I9CR90-F1
#
_entry.id   AF-A0A2I9CR90-F1
#
_cell.length_a   1.000
_cell.length_b   1.000
_cell.length_c   1.000
_cell.angle_alpha   90.00
_cell.angle_beta   90.00
_cell.angle_gamma   90.00
#
_symmetry.space_group_name_H-M   'P 1'
#
loop_
_entity.id
_entity.type
_entity.pdbx_description
1 polymer ?
#
loop_
_entity_poly.entity_id
_entity_poly.type
_entity_poly.pdbx_seq_one_letter_code
_entity_poly.pdbx_strand_id
1 'polypeptide(L)'
;MTAPTSGSPRVTWPAGLTDDTPLPFALWRVMHHVDGRRGTEEVARLAGIAPQDVPPLVAQAATWANRAAQRTQPVTEATARAVTQCVIAVMGPMGEFVVDDVLDELGDGITLSTLLSKVAAQLSEAQVQAFVRQLRARGIA
;
A
#
# COMPACT_ATOMS: atom_id res chain seq x y z
N MET A 1 46.80 -11.11 11.23
CA MET A 1 46.04 -10.11 10.45
C MET A 1 44.72 -10.75 10.04
N THR A 2 43.66 -10.50 10.80
CA THR A 2 42.30 -10.95 10.48
C THR A 2 41.66 -9.97 9.50
N ALA A 3 41.27 -10.46 8.34
CA ALA A 3 40.60 -9.68 7.30
C ALA A 3 39.28 -9.07 7.83
N PRO A 4 38.90 -7.86 7.41
CA PRO A 4 37.56 -7.37 7.64
C PRO A 4 36.59 -8.26 6.87
N THR A 5 35.76 -9.01 7.57
CA THR A 5 34.55 -9.59 6.99
C THR A 5 33.76 -8.45 6.38
N SER A 6 33.75 -8.36 5.05
CA SER A 6 32.81 -7.56 4.27
C SER A 6 31.42 -8.04 4.63
N GLY A 7 30.84 -7.48 5.70
CA GLY A 7 29.51 -7.82 6.14
C GLY A 7 28.55 -7.35 5.07
N SER A 8 27.92 -8.29 4.35
CA SER A 8 26.84 -7.97 3.43
C SER A 8 25.83 -7.07 4.17
N PRO A 9 25.33 -6.00 3.52
CA PRO A 9 24.48 -5.02 4.18
C PRO A 9 23.33 -5.74 4.88
N ARG A 10 23.12 -5.39 6.15
CA ARG A 10 22.04 -5.98 6.94
C ARG A 10 20.71 -5.58 6.34
N VAL A 11 19.80 -6.53 6.26
CA VAL A 11 18.43 -6.24 5.84
C VAL A 11 17.65 -5.86 7.08
N THR A 12 17.16 -4.63 7.10
CA THR A 12 16.36 -4.10 8.21
C THR A 12 14.88 -4.22 7.87
N TRP A 13 14.07 -4.49 8.89
CA TRP A 13 12.62 -4.46 8.77
C TRP A 13 12.13 -3.06 8.38
N PRO A 14 11.26 -2.91 7.36
CA PRO A 14 10.69 -1.62 6.99
C PRO A 14 9.89 -0.97 8.12
N ALA A 15 10.06 0.34 8.31
CA ALA A 15 9.22 1.10 9.23
C ALA A 15 7.74 1.07 8.78
N GLY A 16 6.82 0.92 9.75
CA GLY A 16 5.38 0.92 9.50
C GLY A 16 4.79 -0.42 9.06
N LEU A 17 5.61 -1.45 8.84
CA LEU A 17 5.14 -2.80 8.58
C LEU A 17 4.93 -3.55 9.91
N THR A 18 3.70 -3.99 10.17
CA THR A 18 3.38 -4.89 11.30
C THR A 18 3.26 -6.33 10.81
N ASP A 19 3.43 -7.31 11.71
CA ASP A 19 3.24 -8.73 11.37
C ASP A 19 1.79 -9.02 10.90
N ASP A 20 0.83 -8.23 11.36
CA ASP A 20 -0.58 -8.32 10.95
C ASP A 20 -0.87 -7.69 9.57
N THR A 21 0.11 -7.04 8.94
CA THR A 21 -0.10 -6.42 7.63
C THR A 21 -0.22 -7.50 6.55
N PRO A 22 -1.35 -7.61 5.83
CA PRO A 22 -1.48 -8.59 4.76
C PRO A 22 -0.53 -8.24 3.61
N LEU A 23 0.49 -9.09 3.41
CA LEU A 23 1.49 -8.94 2.37
C LEU A 23 1.26 -9.93 1.22
N PRO A 24 1.50 -9.52 -0.04
CA PRO A 24 1.65 -10.46 -1.15
C PRO A 24 2.70 -11.53 -0.83
N PHE A 25 2.45 -12.78 -1.22
CA PHE A 25 3.29 -13.93 -0.87
C PHE A 25 4.78 -13.72 -1.15
N ALA A 26 5.12 -13.10 -2.29
CA ALA A 26 6.50 -12.80 -2.66
C ALA A 26 7.20 -11.85 -1.66
N LEU A 27 6.47 -10.86 -1.14
CA LEU A 27 6.99 -9.94 -0.11
C LEU A 27 7.03 -10.61 1.25
N TRP A 28 5.97 -11.32 1.63
CA TRP A 28 5.88 -12.06 2.89
C TRP A 28 7.04 -13.06 3.05
N ARG A 29 7.34 -13.84 2.01
CA ARG A 29 8.41 -14.84 2.04
C ARG A 29 9.79 -14.24 2.34
N VAL A 30 10.08 -13.06 1.80
CA VAL A 30 11.33 -12.35 2.09
C VAL A 30 11.27 -11.77 3.50
N MET A 31 10.18 -11.06 3.84
CA MET A 31 10.03 -10.39 5.12
C MET A 31 10.06 -11.36 6.30
N HIS A 32 9.49 -12.56 6.17
CA HIS A 32 9.55 -13.62 7.18
C HIS A 32 10.97 -13.97 7.63
N HIS A 33 11.98 -13.75 6.79
CA HIS A 33 13.38 -14.01 7.11
C HIS A 33 14.17 -12.76 7.52
N VAL A 34 13.58 -11.57 7.48
CA VAL A 34 14.21 -10.31 7.90
C VAL A 34 14.04 -10.14 9.41
N ASP A 35 15.13 -10.26 10.16
CA ASP A 35 15.16 -10.12 11.63
C ASP A 35 16.08 -8.98 12.11
N GLY A 36 16.61 -8.16 11.18
CA GLY A 36 17.58 -7.10 11.46
C GLY A 36 19.00 -7.59 11.82
N ARG A 37 19.22 -8.91 11.84
CA ARG A 37 20.51 -9.55 12.16
C ARG A 37 21.13 -10.19 10.92
N ARG A 38 20.31 -10.72 10.02
CA ARG A 38 20.74 -11.38 8.77
C ARG A 38 21.10 -10.38 7.68
N GLY A 39 22.14 -10.72 6.91
CA GLY A 39 22.54 -10.00 5.70
C GLY A 39 21.71 -10.43 4.48
N THR A 40 21.80 -9.66 3.40
CA THR A 40 21.06 -9.88 2.15
C THR A 40 21.21 -11.30 1.58
N GLU A 41 22.42 -11.84 1.58
CA GLU A 41 22.70 -13.18 1.05
C GLU A 41 22.02 -14.30 1.85
N GLU A 42 21.99 -14.15 3.17
CA GLU A 42 21.37 -15.13 4.05
C GLU A 42 19.84 -15.11 3.92
N VAL A 43 19.25 -13.91 3.83
CA VAL A 43 17.82 -13.73 3.56
C VAL A 43 17.44 -14.32 2.19
N ALA A 44 18.26 -14.07 1.16
CA ALA A 44 18.04 -14.59 -0.19
C ALA A 44 18.06 -16.13 -0.22
N ARG A 45 19.03 -16.74 0.46
CA ARG A 45 19.17 -18.19 0.58
C ARG A 45 17.95 -18.82 1.26
N LEU A 46 17.48 -18.25 2.36
CA LEU A 46 16.32 -18.75 3.09
C LEU A 46 15.01 -18.55 2.31
N ALA A 47 14.87 -17.42 1.62
CA ALA A 47 13.70 -17.12 0.80
C ALA A 47 13.72 -17.83 -0.58
N GLY A 48 14.83 -18.47 -0.96
CA GLY A 48 14.99 -19.14 -2.24
C GLY A 48 14.96 -18.19 -3.45
N ILE A 49 15.62 -17.03 -3.34
CA ILE A 49 15.73 -16.01 -4.41
C ILE A 49 17.18 -15.57 -4.61
N ALA A 50 17.45 -14.80 -5.68
CA ALA A 50 18.77 -14.24 -5.88
C ALA A 50 19.04 -13.09 -4.89
N PRO A 51 20.28 -12.91 -4.40
CA PRO A 51 20.63 -11.81 -3.50
C PRO A 51 20.29 -10.42 -4.05
N GLN A 52 20.38 -10.21 -5.37
CA GLN A 52 20.00 -8.95 -5.99
C GLN A 52 18.50 -8.62 -5.90
N ASP A 53 17.65 -9.61 -5.68
CA ASP A 53 16.18 -9.44 -5.64
C ASP A 53 15.68 -9.06 -4.23
N VAL A 54 16.49 -9.24 -3.19
CA VAL A 54 16.11 -8.91 -1.82
C VAL A 54 15.89 -7.40 -1.62
N PRO A 55 16.83 -6.50 -1.99
CA PRO A 55 16.63 -5.05 -1.81
C PRO A 55 15.34 -4.50 -2.47
N PRO A 56 15.00 -4.81 -3.73
CA PRO A 56 13.78 -4.29 -4.34
C PRO A 56 12.51 -4.86 -3.68
N LEU A 57 12.52 -6.10 -3.21
CA LEU A 57 11.36 -6.68 -2.50
C LEU A 57 11.17 -6.03 -1.12
N VAL A 58 12.25 -5.72 -0.40
CA VAL A 58 12.18 -4.99 0.88
C VAL A 58 11.66 -3.56 0.68
N ALA A 59 12.10 -2.87 -0.37
CA ALA A 59 11.58 -1.55 -0.73
C ALA A 59 10.08 -1.59 -1.13
N GLN A 60 9.67 -2.65 -1.84
CA GLN A 60 8.25 -2.88 -2.17
C GLN A 60 7.41 -3.17 -0.92
N ALA A 61 7.94 -3.92 0.05
CA ALA A 61 7.29 -4.16 1.33
C ALA A 61 7.09 -2.87 2.14
N ALA A 62 8.09 -1.97 2.17
CA ALA A 62 7.95 -0.64 2.77
C ALA A 62 6.85 0.19 2.09
N THR A 63 6.82 0.18 0.76
CA THR A 63 5.79 0.88 -0.04
C THR A 63 4.41 0.27 0.18
N TRP A 64 4.32 -1.04 0.42
CA TRP A 64 3.07 -1.72 0.75
C TRP A 64 2.58 -1.36 2.15
N ALA A 65 3.47 -1.35 3.14
CA ALA A 65 3.17 -0.95 4.51
C ALA A 65 2.63 0.47 4.59
N ASN A 66 3.29 1.42 3.92
CA ASN A 66 2.81 2.80 3.84
C ASN A 66 1.43 2.91 3.19
N ARG A 67 1.17 2.14 2.12
CA ARG A 67 -0.16 2.13 1.47
C ARG A 67 -1.23 1.49 2.35
N ALA A 68 -0.93 0.39 3.02
CA ALA A 68 -1.85 -0.26 3.96
C ALA A 68 -2.18 0.68 5.13
N ALA A 69 -1.16 1.33 5.70
CA ALA A 69 -1.34 2.33 6.75
C ALA A 69 -2.22 3.51 6.30
N GLN A 70 -1.97 4.07 5.11
CA GLN A 70 -2.78 5.15 4.54
C GLN A 70 -4.26 4.75 4.35
N ARG A 71 -4.53 3.50 3.96
CA ARG A 71 -5.91 3.01 3.77
C ARG A 71 -6.68 2.81 5.08
N THR A 72 -5.95 2.63 6.17
CA THR A 72 -6.54 2.43 7.52
C THR A 72 -6.68 3.76 8.26
N GLN A 73 -6.14 4.85 7.72
CA GLN A 73 -6.30 6.18 8.31
C GLN A 73 -7.74 6.67 8.18
N PRO A 74 -8.21 7.47 9.16
CA PRO A 74 -9.49 8.14 9.06
C PRO A 74 -9.50 9.06 7.84
N VAL A 75 -10.66 9.17 7.19
CA VAL A 75 -10.83 10.09 6.06
C VAL A 75 -10.69 11.52 6.55
N THR A 76 -9.70 12.22 6.03
CA THR A 76 -9.55 13.66 6.20
C THR A 76 -10.27 14.40 5.09
N GLU A 77 -10.58 15.67 5.31
CA GLU A 77 -11.19 16.54 4.30
C GLU A 77 -10.35 16.61 3.00
N ALA A 78 -9.02 16.58 3.14
CA ALA A 78 -8.10 16.56 1.99
C ALA A 78 -8.21 15.26 1.20
N THR A 79 -8.30 14.13 1.89
CA THR A 79 -8.46 12.81 1.27
C THR A 79 -9.84 12.69 0.60
N ALA A 80 -10.90 13.18 1.25
CA ALA A 80 -12.25 13.23 0.69
C ALA A 80 -12.27 14.01 -0.62
N ARG A 81 -11.75 15.24 -0.64
CA ARG A 81 -11.64 16.07 -1.86
C ARG A 81 -10.86 15.38 -2.97
N ALA A 82 -9.76 14.70 -2.64
CA ALA A 82 -8.96 13.97 -3.63
C ALA A 82 -9.74 12.80 -4.25
N VAL A 83 -10.53 12.07 -3.45
CA VAL A 83 -11.42 11.01 -3.92
C VAL A 83 -12.55 11.60 -4.78
N THR A 84 -13.22 12.66 -4.33
CA THR A 84 -14.27 13.38 -5.09
C THR A 84 -13.77 13.77 -6.48
N GLN A 85 -12.61 14.39 -6.57
CA GLN A 85 -12.01 14.75 -7.86
C GLN A 85 -11.69 13.52 -8.75
N CYS A 86 -11.31 12.38 -8.17
CA CYS A 86 -11.10 11.14 -8.93
C CYS A 86 -12.43 10.59 -9.48
N VAL A 87 -13.51 10.67 -8.70
CA VAL A 87 -14.84 10.23 -9.15
C VAL A 87 -15.37 11.18 -10.23
N ILE A 88 -15.22 12.50 -10.05
CA ILE A 88 -15.60 13.50 -11.06
C ILE A 88 -14.88 13.27 -12.39
N ALA A 89 -13.60 12.89 -12.37
CA ALA A 89 -12.85 12.60 -13.58
C ALA A 89 -13.39 11.39 -14.38
N VAL A 90 -14.20 10.54 -13.75
CA VAL A 90 -14.72 9.30 -14.33
C VAL A 90 -16.22 9.38 -14.63
N MET A 91 -16.99 10.05 -13.78
CA MET A 91 -18.45 10.19 -13.89
C MET A 91 -18.91 11.58 -14.34
N GLY A 92 -18.00 12.53 -14.47
CA GLY A 92 -18.35 13.95 -14.61
C GLY A 92 -18.80 14.56 -13.28
N PRO A 93 -19.33 15.80 -13.30
CA PRO A 93 -19.66 16.56 -12.09
C PRO A 93 -20.64 15.85 -11.13
N MET A 94 -21.49 14.95 -11.64
CA MET A 94 -22.42 14.16 -10.82
C MET A 94 -21.72 13.20 -9.85
N GLY A 95 -20.42 12.94 -10.05
CA GLY A 95 -19.62 12.15 -9.13
C GLY A 95 -19.43 12.78 -7.75
N GLU A 96 -19.65 14.09 -7.60
CA GLU A 96 -19.61 14.77 -6.31
C GLU A 96 -20.68 14.25 -5.35
N PHE A 97 -21.94 14.21 -5.82
CA PHE A 97 -23.07 13.69 -5.04
C PHE A 97 -22.89 12.23 -4.61
N VAL A 98 -22.26 11.40 -5.45
CA VAL A 98 -21.97 10.00 -5.10
C VAL A 98 -21.02 9.90 -3.92
N VAL A 99 -20.02 10.79 -3.85
CA VAL A 99 -19.07 10.78 -2.74
C VAL A 99 -19.73 11.37 -1.48
N ASP A 100 -20.51 12.44 -1.63
CA ASP A 100 -21.23 13.06 -0.51
C ASP A 100 -22.25 12.08 0.11
N ASP A 101 -23.04 11.39 -0.71
CA ASP A 101 -24.00 10.36 -0.26
C ASP A 101 -23.29 9.24 0.53
N VAL A 102 -22.12 8.81 0.06
CA VAL A 102 -21.33 7.76 0.73
C VAL A 102 -20.72 8.27 2.04
N LEU A 103 -20.26 9.53 2.08
CA LEU A 103 -19.73 10.13 3.31
C LEU A 103 -20.83 10.29 4.36
N ASP A 104 -22.01 10.74 3.95
CA ASP A 104 -23.19 10.87 4.81
C ASP A 104 -23.68 9.50 5.32
N GLU A 105 -23.64 8.45 4.49
CA GLU A 105 -24.02 7.08 4.89
C GLU A 105 -23.03 6.50 5.93
N LEU A 106 -21.73 6.78 5.78
CA LEU A 106 -20.69 6.16 6.61
C LEU A 106 -20.47 6.85 7.96
N GLY A 107 -20.82 8.14 8.09
CA GLY A 107 -20.76 8.87 9.37
C GLY A 107 -19.33 9.21 9.84
N ASP A 108 -19.12 9.29 11.17
CA ASP A 108 -17.81 9.64 11.76
C ASP A 108 -16.89 8.42 11.91
N GLY A 109 -15.58 8.63 11.73
CA GLY A 109 -14.53 7.60 11.97
C GLY A 109 -14.29 6.64 10.81
N ILE A 110 -14.72 7.01 9.60
CA ILE A 110 -14.60 6.17 8.40
C ILE A 110 -13.14 6.06 7.96
N THR A 111 -12.74 4.87 7.52
CA THR A 111 -11.40 4.70 6.94
C THR A 111 -11.44 4.95 5.44
N LEU A 112 -10.30 5.37 4.87
CA LEU A 112 -10.15 5.52 3.43
C LEU A 112 -10.51 4.23 2.68
N SER A 113 -10.17 3.06 3.22
CA SER A 113 -10.51 1.77 2.60
C SER A 113 -12.02 1.60 2.44
N THR A 114 -12.81 1.94 3.46
CA THR A 114 -14.27 1.84 3.47
C THR A 114 -14.90 2.79 2.45
N LEU A 115 -14.42 4.04 2.41
CA LEU A 115 -14.86 5.04 1.44
C LEU A 115 -14.63 4.56 0.00
N LEU A 116 -13.40 4.12 -0.32
CA LEU A 116 -13.04 3.67 -1.66
C LEU A 116 -13.86 2.45 -2.10
N SER A 117 -14.12 1.50 -1.20
CA SER A 117 -14.94 0.32 -1.48
C SER A 117 -16.40 0.67 -1.76
N LYS A 118 -16.99 1.59 -0.97
CA LYS A 118 -18.37 2.04 -1.17
C LYS A 118 -18.54 2.84 -2.46
N VAL A 119 -17.62 3.77 -2.73
CA VAL A 119 -17.60 4.51 -4.00
C VAL A 119 -17.45 3.57 -5.19
N ALA A 120 -16.53 2.59 -5.13
CA ALA A 120 -16.36 1.62 -6.21
C ALA A 120 -17.62 0.77 -6.46
N ALA A 121 -18.42 0.50 -5.43
CA ALA A 121 -19.69 -0.23 -5.57
C ALA A 121 -20.76 0.57 -6.34
N GLN A 122 -20.64 1.90 -6.41
CA GLN A 122 -21.54 2.78 -7.19
C GLN A 122 -21.10 2.96 -8.64
N LEU A 123 -19.92 2.45 -9.01
CA LEU A 123 -19.34 2.58 -10.34
C LEU A 123 -19.59 1.33 -11.18
N SER A 124 -19.78 1.51 -12.48
CA SER A 124 -19.68 0.40 -13.44
C SER A 124 -18.25 -0.14 -13.53
N GLU A 125 -18.06 -1.37 -13.99
CA GLU A 125 -16.74 -2.01 -14.06
C GLU A 125 -15.70 -1.19 -14.86
N ALA A 126 -16.11 -0.60 -15.99
CA ALA A 126 -15.24 0.27 -16.79
C ALA A 126 -14.83 1.55 -16.02
N GLN A 127 -15.74 2.11 -15.23
CA GLN A 127 -15.49 3.28 -14.40
C GLN A 127 -14.61 2.93 -13.19
N VAL A 128 -14.77 1.76 -12.58
CA VAL A 128 -13.89 1.28 -11.50
C VAL A 128 -12.44 1.23 -11.98
N GLN A 129 -12.18 0.67 -13.17
CA GLN A 129 -10.82 0.59 -13.72
C GLN A 129 -10.22 1.99 -13.97
N ALA A 130 -11.02 2.92 -14.49
CA ALA A 130 -10.60 4.30 -14.68
C ALA A 130 -10.35 5.02 -13.34
N PHE A 131 -11.21 4.80 -12.35
CA PHE A 131 -11.10 5.36 -11.01
C PHE A 131 -9.85 4.86 -10.28
N VAL A 132 -9.58 3.54 -10.30
CA VAL A 132 -8.36 2.95 -9.73
C VAL A 132 -7.11 3.51 -10.40
N ARG A 133 -7.13 3.73 -11.72
CA ARG A 133 -6.01 4.37 -12.43
C ARG A 133 -5.78 5.80 -11.93
N GLN A 134 -6.84 6.58 -11.72
CA GLN A 134 -6.74 7.95 -11.18
C GLN A 134 -6.20 7.96 -9.74
N LEU A 135 -6.66 7.05 -8.88
CA LEU A 135 -6.17 6.92 -7.51
C LEU A 135 -4.67 6.58 -7.48
N ARG A 136 -4.21 5.65 -8.33
CA ARG A 136 -2.80 5.31 -8.44
C ARG A 136 -1.95 6.48 -8.92
N ALA A 137 -2.43 7.23 -9.91
CA ALA A 137 -1.74 8.41 -10.43
C ALA A 137 -1.55 9.50 -9.35
N ARG A 138 -2.42 9.54 -8.34
CA ARG A 138 -2.36 10.46 -7.20
C ARG A 138 -1.70 9.88 -5.95
N GLY A 139 -1.21 8.63 -6.02
CA GLY A 139 -0.58 7.94 -4.89
C GLY A 139 -1.53 7.53 -3.77
N ILE A 140 -2.83 7.41 -4.05
CA ILE A 140 -3.89 7.07 -3.07
C ILE A 140 -4.15 5.54 -3.04
N ALA A 141 -3.88 4.82 -4.14
CA ALA A 141 -4.14 3.37 -4.29
C ALA A 141 -2.87 2.53 -4.55
#